data_AF-A0A671N931-F1
#
_entry.id   AF-A0A671N931-F1
#
_cell.length_a   1.000
_cell.length_b   1.000
_cell.length_c   1.000
_cell.angle_alpha   90.00
_cell.angle_beta   90.00
_cell.angle_gamma   90.00
#
_symmetry.space_group_name_H-M   'P 1'
#
loop_
_entity.id
_entity.type
_entity.pdbx_description
1 polymer ?
#
loop_
_entity_poly.entity_id
_entity_poly.type
_entity_poly.pdbx_seq_one_letter_code
_entity_poly.pdbx_strand_id
1 'polypeptide(L)'
;RYRFGSRKTEIFSCKRYNSNNLWPSEWKNNFPNCGGQRQSPINIVTHRVKHDPKLTSFIFEGHEKVFNMSVENHGHSAHFTLPQSVRLRGGGLPATYKAVQFHLHWGENGGQGSEHSVDGERYPMELHIVHIKEKHGSLGEALNDSTGVAALAFFFEVLICEIEDFRLTDIIPQANKLNYYRYSGSLTTPGCDQAVVWTVFQQSLPIMDKQLLFGTEKPMTGIFRPVQNLNGRVVYTSVSAHSLCVLPNLITLFLCLFCVFGQQRGFH
;
A
#
# COMPACT_ATOMS: atom_id res chain seq x y z
N ARG A 1 -4.11 23.13 6.54
CA ARG A 1 -2.71 23.62 6.41
C ARG A 1 -1.83 22.71 7.28
N TYR A 2 -1.23 21.68 6.69
CA TYR A 2 -0.07 21.06 7.31
C TYR A 2 1.05 22.09 7.16
N ARG A 3 1.41 22.81 8.23
CA ARG A 3 2.64 23.59 8.19
C ARG A 3 3.77 22.58 8.32
N PHE A 4 4.29 22.12 7.17
CA PHE A 4 5.73 21.91 7.10
C PHE A 4 6.33 23.23 7.56
N GLY A 5 6.90 23.23 8.76
CA GLY A 5 7.38 24.45 9.38
C GLY A 5 8.24 25.21 8.38
N SER A 6 7.99 26.50 8.24
CA SER A 6 8.75 27.44 7.42
C SER A 6 10.16 27.68 7.97
N ARG A 7 10.86 26.61 8.35
CA ARG A 7 12.29 26.58 8.57
C ARG A 7 12.81 25.69 7.45
N LYS A 8 13.67 26.29 6.62
CA LYS A 8 14.54 25.65 5.62
C LYS A 8 14.53 24.13 5.74
N THR A 9 14.05 23.43 4.71
CA THR A 9 14.40 22.03 4.40
C THR A 9 15.42 21.47 5.37
N GLU A 10 14.96 20.95 6.51
CA GLU A 10 15.80 20.11 7.34
C GLU A 10 15.91 18.83 6.53
N ILE A 11 16.94 18.83 5.69
CA ILE A 11 17.41 17.70 4.90
C ILE A 11 17.48 16.54 5.88
N PHE A 12 16.52 15.61 5.77
CA PHE A 12 16.41 14.41 6.59
C PHE A 12 17.68 13.54 6.46
N SER A 13 18.80 13.88 7.08
CA SER A 13 20.01 13.05 6.99
C SER A 13 19.74 11.68 7.62
N CYS A 14 19.30 10.73 6.80
CA CYS A 14 18.96 9.38 7.20
C CYS A 14 20.25 8.58 7.34
N LYS A 15 20.61 8.27 8.59
CA LYS A 15 21.73 7.36 8.87
C LYS A 15 21.36 5.96 8.36
N ARG A 16 22.27 5.35 7.59
CA ARG A 16 22.20 3.95 7.16
C ARG A 16 21.91 3.08 8.38
N TYR A 17 20.92 2.21 8.26
CA TYR A 17 20.62 1.21 9.26
C TYR A 17 21.89 0.40 9.57
N ASN A 18 22.24 0.38 10.85
CA ASN A 18 23.26 -0.50 11.42
C ASN A 18 22.55 -1.52 12.31
N SER A 19 21.57 -2.26 11.77
CA SER A 19 21.34 -3.61 12.29
C SER A 19 22.00 -4.58 11.33
N ASN A 20 23.22 -4.95 11.70
CA ASN A 20 23.95 -6.15 11.28
C ASN A 20 23.94 -6.56 9.80
N ASN A 21 23.61 -5.68 8.84
CA ASN A 21 23.54 -5.99 7.41
C ASN A 21 22.67 -7.23 7.05
N LEU A 22 21.60 -7.51 7.80
CA LEU A 22 20.78 -8.70 7.54
C LEU A 22 19.78 -8.47 6.40
N TRP A 23 20.04 -9.08 5.25
CA TRP A 23 19.13 -9.06 4.12
C TRP A 23 17.81 -9.77 4.48
N PRO A 24 16.66 -9.42 3.86
CA PRO A 24 15.38 -10.10 4.12
C PRO A 24 15.42 -11.63 4.01
N SER A 25 16.33 -12.16 3.19
CA SER A 25 16.61 -13.60 3.06
C SER A 25 17.14 -14.26 4.34
N GLU A 26 17.77 -13.49 5.23
CA GLU A 26 18.42 -13.95 6.45
C GLU A 26 17.58 -13.70 7.70
N TRP A 27 16.47 -12.95 7.59
CA TRP A 27 15.63 -12.61 8.74
C TRP A 27 15.14 -13.84 9.48
N LYS A 28 14.81 -14.94 8.78
CA LYS A 28 14.36 -16.20 9.39
C LYS A 28 15.34 -16.78 10.43
N ASN A 29 16.63 -16.46 10.33
CA ASN A 29 17.66 -16.97 11.24
C ASN A 29 17.55 -16.33 12.63
N ASN A 30 17.06 -15.08 12.70
CA ASN A 30 16.91 -14.31 13.93
C ASN A 30 15.44 -14.10 14.32
N PHE A 31 14.53 -14.18 13.35
CA PHE A 31 13.09 -14.00 13.47
C PHE A 31 12.41 -15.21 12.81
N PRO A 32 12.22 -16.33 13.53
CA PRO A 32 11.71 -17.58 12.96
C PRO A 32 10.38 -17.44 12.21
N ASN A 33 9.52 -16.53 12.67
CA ASN A 33 8.24 -16.18 12.03
C ASN A 33 8.40 -15.74 10.56
N CYS A 34 9.56 -15.18 10.18
CA CYS A 34 9.84 -14.79 8.78
C CYS A 34 9.93 -15.98 7.82
N GLY A 35 10.10 -17.21 8.32
CA GLY A 35 10.01 -18.45 7.54
C GLY A 35 8.59 -19.02 7.42
N GLY A 36 7.57 -18.30 7.90
CA GLY A 36 6.18 -18.74 7.88
C GLY A 36 5.58 -18.86 6.47
N GLN A 37 4.41 -19.50 6.37
CA GLN A 37 3.74 -19.77 5.09
C GLN A 37 2.73 -18.67 4.67
N ARG A 38 2.38 -17.75 5.57
CA ARG A 38 1.44 -16.64 5.34
C ARG A 38 2.15 -15.29 5.35
N GLN A 39 3.33 -15.23 4.72
CA GLN A 39 4.15 -14.02 4.69
C GLN A 39 3.65 -12.98 3.68
N SER A 40 3.99 -11.72 3.93
CA SER A 40 3.74 -10.55 3.08
C SER A 40 5.07 -9.84 2.77
N PRO A 41 5.19 -9.05 1.69
CA PRO A 41 4.14 -8.76 0.69
C PRO A 41 3.94 -9.93 -0.29
N ILE A 42 2.95 -9.83 -1.17
CA ILE A 42 2.68 -10.81 -2.24
C ILE A 42 2.53 -10.11 -3.60
N ASN A 43 2.69 -10.88 -4.67
CA ASN A 43 2.18 -10.49 -5.99
C ASN A 43 0.69 -10.85 -6.09
N ILE A 44 -0.15 -9.87 -6.38
CA ILE A 44 -1.58 -10.05 -6.60
C ILE A 44 -1.82 -10.35 -8.07
N VAL A 45 -2.18 -11.59 -8.37
CA VAL A 45 -2.47 -12.04 -9.73
C VAL A 45 -3.96 -11.84 -10.01
N THR A 46 -4.31 -10.82 -10.78
CA THR A 46 -5.68 -10.29 -10.90
C THR A 46 -6.67 -11.32 -11.45
N HIS A 47 -6.26 -12.15 -12.42
CA HIS A 47 -7.12 -13.21 -12.97
C HIS A 47 -7.38 -14.38 -12.01
N ARG A 48 -6.72 -14.44 -10.85
CA ARG A 48 -6.88 -15.50 -9.84
C ARG A 48 -7.62 -15.03 -8.58
N VAL A 49 -7.90 -13.74 -8.45
CA VAL A 49 -8.60 -13.22 -7.28
C VAL A 49 -10.07 -13.65 -7.29
N LYS A 50 -10.66 -13.84 -6.11
CA LYS A 50 -12.07 -14.22 -5.98
C LYS A 50 -12.89 -13.05 -5.45
N HIS A 51 -13.99 -12.73 -6.12
CA HIS A 51 -14.93 -11.75 -5.56
C HIS A 51 -15.52 -12.26 -4.24
N ASP A 52 -15.50 -11.43 -3.21
CA ASP A 52 -16.20 -11.68 -1.95
C ASP A 52 -17.23 -10.56 -1.71
N PRO A 53 -18.54 -10.85 -1.78
CA PRO A 53 -19.59 -9.84 -1.63
C PRO A 53 -19.65 -9.22 -0.23
N LYS A 54 -18.93 -9.78 0.77
CA LYS A 54 -18.81 -9.18 2.11
C LYS A 54 -17.83 -8.01 2.16
N LEU A 55 -17.01 -7.84 1.12
CA LEU A 55 -16.05 -6.74 1.00
C LEU A 55 -16.77 -5.47 0.52
N THR A 56 -17.49 -4.84 1.44
CA THR A 56 -18.25 -3.60 1.22
C THR A 56 -17.40 -2.35 1.50
N SER A 57 -18.00 -1.17 1.57
CA SER A 57 -17.28 0.05 1.96
C SER A 57 -16.77 0.00 3.39
N PHE A 58 -15.66 0.70 3.63
CA PHE A 58 -15.16 0.96 4.97
C PHE A 58 -15.96 2.08 5.65
N ILE A 59 -15.76 2.19 6.95
CA ILE A 59 -16.19 3.33 7.75
C ILE A 59 -14.92 3.85 8.43
N PHE A 60 -14.46 5.00 7.96
CA PHE A 60 -13.31 5.73 8.49
C PHE A 60 -13.82 6.78 9.47
N GLU A 61 -13.21 6.86 10.65
CA GLU A 61 -13.56 7.82 11.69
C GLU A 61 -12.31 8.57 12.12
N GLY A 62 -12.30 9.90 11.98
CA GLY A 62 -11.19 10.74 12.41
C GLY A 62 -10.03 10.85 11.42
N HIS A 63 -10.04 10.07 10.33
CA HIS A 63 -9.03 10.15 9.26
C HIS A 63 -9.08 11.47 8.46
N GLU A 64 -10.20 12.18 8.51
CA GLU A 64 -10.40 13.51 7.92
C GLU A 64 -9.77 14.63 8.76
N LYS A 65 -9.34 14.34 9.99
CA LYS A 65 -8.81 15.35 10.91
C LYS A 65 -7.33 15.60 10.66
N VAL A 66 -6.94 16.85 10.89
CA VAL A 66 -5.54 17.26 10.87
C VAL A 66 -4.94 17.01 12.25
N PHE A 67 -3.82 16.29 12.29
CA PHE A 67 -3.08 16.00 13.51
C PHE A 67 -1.67 16.58 13.44
N ASN A 68 -1.15 17.04 14.58
CA ASN A 68 0.28 17.26 14.73
C ASN A 68 0.93 15.90 14.96
N MET A 69 1.79 15.47 14.03
CA MET A 69 2.42 14.16 14.06
C MET A 69 3.91 14.30 14.32
N SER A 70 4.45 13.42 15.16
CA SER A 70 5.89 13.21 15.27
C SER A 70 6.32 12.23 14.18
N VAL A 71 7.40 12.57 13.48
CA VAL A 71 8.04 11.67 12.50
C VAL A 71 9.23 11.02 13.19
N GLU A 72 9.28 9.70 13.16
CA GLU A 72 10.42 8.93 13.64
C GLU A 72 11.09 8.23 12.45
N ASN A 73 12.41 8.39 12.36
CA ASN A 73 13.20 7.64 11.39
C ASN A 73 13.60 6.29 12.00
N HIS A 74 12.97 5.21 11.54
CA HIS A 74 13.28 3.85 12.00
C HIS A 74 14.38 3.18 11.14
N GLY A 75 15.04 3.93 10.25
CA GLY A 75 16.14 3.48 9.40
C GLY A 75 15.73 2.65 8.18
N HIS A 76 14.45 2.27 8.06
CA HIS A 76 13.88 1.52 6.93
C HIS A 76 12.53 2.09 6.45
N SER A 77 11.95 3.04 7.17
CA SER A 77 10.80 3.82 6.72
C SER A 77 10.68 5.09 7.58
N ALA A 78 9.90 6.07 7.10
CA ALA A 78 9.47 7.21 7.88
C ALA A 78 8.16 6.85 8.61
N HIS A 79 8.21 6.72 9.93
CA HIS A 79 7.07 6.35 10.77
C HIS A 79 6.37 7.58 11.33
N PHE A 80 5.05 7.61 11.22
CA PHE A 80 4.22 8.70 11.70
C PHE A 80 3.18 8.14 12.67
N THR A 81 3.23 8.57 13.93
CA THR A 81 2.29 8.10 14.95
C THR A 81 0.90 8.71 14.73
N LEU A 82 -0.13 7.86 14.71
CA LEU A 82 -1.52 8.27 14.57
C LEU A 82 -2.24 8.17 15.93
N PRO A 83 -3.16 9.09 16.25
CA PRO A 83 -3.91 9.03 17.49
C PRO A 83 -4.95 7.92 17.43
N GLN A 84 -5.22 7.29 18.58
CA GLN A 84 -6.20 6.21 18.72
C GLN A 84 -7.66 6.63 18.44
N SER A 85 -7.91 7.95 18.32
CA SER A 85 -9.20 8.47 17.87
C SER A 85 -9.48 8.19 16.40
N VAL A 86 -8.45 7.86 15.61
CA VAL A 86 -8.56 7.43 14.22
C VAL A 86 -8.94 5.95 14.18
N ARG A 87 -10.12 5.62 13.64
CA ARG A 87 -10.68 4.26 13.67
C ARG A 87 -11.19 3.79 12.31
N LEU A 88 -11.11 2.48 12.11
CA LEU A 88 -11.48 1.78 10.90
C LEU A 88 -12.42 0.61 11.24
N ARG A 89 -13.56 0.53 10.55
CA ARG A 89 -14.47 -0.62 10.57
C ARG A 89 -15.09 -0.85 9.19
N GLY A 90 -15.88 -1.91 9.03
CA GLY A 90 -16.47 -2.25 7.72
C GLY A 90 -15.46 -2.91 6.76
N GLY A 91 -15.76 -2.92 5.47
CA GLY A 91 -14.93 -3.54 4.44
C GLY A 91 -14.60 -5.02 4.68
N GLY A 92 -15.50 -5.76 5.34
CA GLY A 92 -15.29 -7.15 5.73
C GLY A 92 -14.27 -7.36 6.87
N LEU A 93 -13.86 -6.32 7.60
CA LEU A 93 -13.05 -6.47 8.81
C LEU A 93 -13.91 -7.05 9.96
N PRO A 94 -13.35 -7.95 10.79
CA PRO A 94 -14.12 -8.66 11.83
C PRO A 94 -14.40 -7.83 13.09
N ALA A 95 -13.86 -6.61 13.20
CA ALA A 95 -13.95 -5.75 14.37
C ALA A 95 -13.70 -4.29 14.00
N THR A 96 -13.84 -3.39 14.98
CA THR A 96 -13.28 -2.03 14.91
C THR A 96 -11.79 -2.07 15.23
N TYR A 97 -11.01 -1.32 14.45
CA TYR A 97 -9.57 -1.17 14.61
C TYR A 97 -9.23 0.30 14.85
N LYS A 98 -8.28 0.58 15.74
CA LYS A 98 -7.72 1.92 15.98
C LYS A 98 -6.36 2.05 15.30
N ALA A 99 -6.07 3.22 14.73
CA ALA A 99 -4.80 3.47 14.08
C ALA A 99 -3.65 3.50 15.09
N VAL A 100 -2.47 3.12 14.61
CA VAL A 100 -1.22 3.17 15.38
C VAL A 100 -0.22 4.06 14.68
N GLN A 101 0.04 3.78 13.41
CA GLN A 101 1.02 4.51 12.62
C GLN A 101 0.72 4.41 11.12
N PHE A 102 1.34 5.28 10.34
CA PHE A 102 1.56 5.01 8.92
C PHE A 102 3.04 5.15 8.56
N HIS A 103 3.43 4.53 7.45
CA HIS A 103 4.79 4.53 6.95
C HIS A 103 4.82 4.29 5.43
N LEU A 104 5.95 4.59 4.79
CA LEU A 104 6.10 4.51 3.33
C LEU A 104 7.27 3.63 2.91
N HIS A 105 7.12 2.94 1.79
CA HIS A 105 8.19 2.22 1.10
C HIS A 105 8.36 2.84 -0.29
N TRP A 106 9.59 3.13 -0.69
CA TRP A 106 9.88 3.77 -1.97
C TRP A 106 11.12 3.20 -2.63
N GLY A 107 11.19 3.40 -3.95
CA GLY A 107 12.29 2.97 -4.81
C GLY A 107 13.33 4.06 -4.97
N GLU A 108 14.32 3.80 -5.82
CA GLU A 108 15.33 4.80 -6.16
C GLU A 108 14.88 5.64 -7.37
N ASN A 109 15.01 6.97 -7.29
CA ASN A 109 14.76 7.91 -8.39
C ASN A 109 13.39 7.74 -9.09
N GLY A 110 12.32 7.47 -8.30
CA GLY A 110 10.98 7.23 -8.84
C GLY A 110 10.78 5.88 -9.52
N GLY A 111 11.79 4.99 -9.49
CA GLY A 111 11.69 3.60 -9.91
C GLY A 111 10.94 2.71 -8.91
N GLN A 112 10.87 1.40 -9.19
CA GLN A 112 10.10 0.42 -8.41
C GLN A 112 10.44 0.45 -6.91
N GLY A 113 9.40 0.55 -6.08
CA GLY A 113 9.53 0.78 -4.64
C GLY A 113 8.44 0.22 -3.74
N SER A 114 7.30 -0.17 -4.30
CA SER A 114 6.24 -0.84 -3.57
C SER A 114 6.69 -2.21 -3.09
N GLU A 115 6.19 -2.63 -1.93
CA GLU A 115 6.39 -3.97 -1.39
C GLU A 115 5.53 -4.99 -2.15
N HIS A 116 4.23 -4.69 -2.28
CA HIS A 116 3.30 -5.47 -3.09
C HIS A 116 3.53 -5.22 -4.59
N SER A 117 3.08 -6.18 -5.39
CA SER A 117 3.01 -6.06 -6.86
C SER A 117 1.65 -6.53 -7.35
N VAL A 118 1.26 -6.08 -8.54
CA VAL A 118 0.03 -6.50 -9.22
C VAL A 118 0.41 -7.03 -10.59
N ASP A 119 0.06 -8.28 -10.89
CA ASP A 119 0.42 -9.00 -12.11
C ASP A 119 1.94 -8.96 -12.45
N GLY A 120 2.78 -8.87 -11.42
CA GLY A 120 4.24 -8.79 -11.54
C GLY A 120 4.81 -7.37 -11.56
N GLU A 121 3.97 -6.35 -11.72
CA GLU A 121 4.39 -4.95 -11.77
C GLU A 121 4.46 -4.32 -10.38
N ARG A 122 5.49 -3.51 -10.14
CA ARG A 122 5.69 -2.73 -8.91
C ARG A 122 5.46 -1.26 -9.18
N TYR A 123 5.00 -0.57 -8.16
CA TYR A 123 4.76 0.87 -8.16
C TYR A 123 5.96 1.61 -7.56
N PRO A 124 6.16 2.90 -7.90
CA PRO A 124 7.22 3.73 -7.33
C PRO A 124 7.26 3.80 -5.80
N MET A 125 6.09 3.80 -5.16
CA MET A 125 5.96 3.92 -3.72
C MET A 125 4.68 3.25 -3.20
N GLU A 126 4.70 2.84 -1.94
CA GLU A 126 3.57 2.25 -1.24
C GLU A 126 3.43 2.82 0.18
N LEU A 127 2.24 3.28 0.53
CA LEU A 127 1.88 3.73 1.88
C LEU A 127 1.19 2.60 2.63
N HIS A 128 1.65 2.35 3.85
CA HIS A 128 1.00 1.46 4.80
C HIS A 128 0.40 2.25 5.95
N ILE A 129 -0.88 2.00 6.28
CA ILE A 129 -1.54 2.53 7.47
C ILE A 129 -1.93 1.36 8.36
N VAL A 130 -1.29 1.29 9.52
CA VAL A 130 -1.40 0.17 10.45
C VAL A 130 -2.41 0.48 11.54
N HIS A 131 -3.39 -0.40 11.68
CA HIS A 131 -4.40 -0.37 12.72
C HIS A 131 -4.37 -1.67 13.52
N ILE A 132 -4.78 -1.61 14.78
CA ILE A 132 -4.93 -2.79 15.66
C ILE A 132 -6.36 -2.89 16.14
N LYS A 133 -6.87 -4.10 16.39
CA LYS A 133 -8.22 -4.25 16.97
C LYS A 133 -8.32 -3.42 18.24
N GLU A 134 -9.43 -2.73 18.41
CA GLU A 134 -9.60 -1.74 19.48
C GLU A 134 -9.38 -2.31 20.88
N LYS A 135 -9.74 -3.60 21.09
CA LYS A 135 -9.55 -4.34 22.33
C LYS A 135 -8.09 -4.44 22.79
N HIS A 136 -7.12 -4.35 21.88
CA HIS A 136 -5.70 -4.51 22.19
C HIS A 136 -5.11 -3.18 22.63
N GLY A 137 -4.28 -3.19 23.68
CA GLY A 137 -3.61 -2.00 24.20
C GLY A 137 -2.42 -1.56 23.37
N SER A 138 -1.77 -2.48 22.65
CA SER A 138 -0.55 -2.22 21.88
C SER A 138 -0.45 -3.08 20.62
N LEU A 139 0.47 -2.70 19.71
CA LEU A 139 0.79 -3.54 18.55
C LEU A 139 1.29 -4.91 18.98
N GLY A 140 2.23 -4.98 19.94
CA GLY A 140 2.79 -6.25 20.41
C GLY A 140 1.74 -7.23 20.96
N GLU A 141 0.74 -6.73 21.68
CA GLU A 141 -0.40 -7.56 22.12
C GLU A 141 -1.24 -8.05 20.94
N ALA A 142 -1.49 -7.17 19.97
CA ALA A 142 -2.28 -7.49 18.78
C ALA A 142 -1.62 -8.57 17.89
N LEU A 143 -0.29 -8.71 17.91
CA LEU A 143 0.43 -9.73 17.13
C LEU A 143 0.11 -11.17 17.58
N ASN A 144 -0.40 -11.36 18.80
CA ASN A 144 -0.85 -12.66 19.29
C ASN A 144 -2.26 -13.05 18.79
N ASP A 145 -3.00 -12.12 18.18
CA ASP A 145 -4.28 -12.38 17.52
C ASP A 145 -4.04 -12.50 16.01
N SER A 146 -4.39 -13.64 15.40
CA SER A 146 -4.16 -13.88 13.96
C SER A 146 -4.82 -12.87 13.02
N THR A 147 -5.76 -12.07 13.52
CA THR A 147 -6.40 -10.95 12.82
C THR A 147 -6.28 -9.65 13.62
N GLY A 148 -5.34 -9.57 14.56
CA GLY A 148 -5.20 -8.45 15.49
C GLY A 148 -4.81 -7.14 14.81
N VAL A 149 -4.19 -7.21 13.63
CA VAL A 149 -3.73 -6.07 12.86
C VAL A 149 -4.53 -5.97 11.55
N ALA A 150 -4.97 -4.77 11.20
CA ALA A 150 -5.48 -4.43 9.87
C ALA A 150 -4.53 -3.41 9.23
N ALA A 151 -4.00 -3.74 8.05
CA ALA A 151 -3.09 -2.87 7.31
C ALA A 151 -3.75 -2.44 6.00
N LEU A 152 -3.77 -1.13 5.74
CA LEU A 152 -4.19 -0.56 4.47
C LEU A 152 -2.95 -0.23 3.65
N ALA A 153 -2.94 -0.64 2.38
CA ALA A 153 -1.86 -0.37 1.44
C ALA A 153 -2.37 0.44 0.24
N PHE A 154 -1.67 1.52 -0.08
CA PHE A 154 -1.96 2.37 -1.22
C PHE A 154 -0.71 2.51 -2.09
N PHE A 155 -0.86 2.19 -3.36
CA PHE A 155 0.19 2.44 -4.35
C PHE A 155 0.21 3.91 -4.74
N PHE A 156 1.39 4.37 -5.14
CA PHE A 156 1.57 5.69 -5.75
C PHE A 156 2.09 5.56 -7.16
N GLU A 157 1.61 6.44 -8.04
CA GLU A 157 2.13 6.62 -9.39
C GLU A 157 2.63 8.04 -9.58
N VAL A 158 3.73 8.16 -10.30
CA VAL A 158 4.33 9.45 -10.64
C VAL A 158 3.44 10.17 -11.64
N LEU A 159 3.04 11.39 -11.33
CA LEU A 159 2.48 12.32 -12.30
C LEU A 159 3.48 13.42 -12.64
N ILE A 160 3.54 13.76 -13.93
CA ILE A 160 4.41 14.79 -14.50
C ILE A 160 3.77 16.20 -14.41
N CYS A 161 2.57 16.30 -13.81
CA CYS A 161 1.80 17.55 -13.69
C CYS A 161 1.83 18.08 -12.25
N GLU A 162 1.82 19.41 -12.08
CA GLU A 162 1.76 20.04 -10.75
C GLU A 162 0.41 19.74 -10.07
N ILE A 163 0.46 19.09 -8.91
CA ILE A 163 -0.69 18.89 -8.03
C ILE A 163 -0.49 19.80 -6.82
N GLU A 164 -1.49 20.59 -6.45
CA GLU A 164 -1.46 21.35 -5.19
C GLU A 164 -1.34 20.41 -3.99
N ASP A 165 -0.57 20.83 -2.97
CA ASP A 165 -0.34 20.20 -1.65
C ASP A 165 -1.09 18.88 -1.36
N PHE A 166 -0.39 17.75 -1.47
CA PHE A 166 -0.88 16.42 -1.10
C PHE A 166 -1.18 16.31 0.41
N ARG A 167 -2.40 15.94 0.78
CA ARG A 167 -2.78 15.69 2.18
C ARG A 167 -3.23 14.26 2.39
N LEU A 168 -2.81 13.64 3.49
CA LEU A 168 -3.32 12.33 3.92
C LEU A 168 -4.85 12.35 4.07
N THR A 169 -5.43 13.49 4.46
CA THR A 169 -6.89 13.72 4.53
C THR A 169 -7.58 13.70 3.19
N ASP A 170 -6.85 13.80 2.07
CA ASP A 170 -7.43 13.77 0.72
C ASP A 170 -7.46 12.33 0.17
N ILE A 171 -6.66 11.42 0.74
CA ILE A 171 -6.60 9.99 0.42
C ILE A 171 -7.74 9.23 1.09
N ILE A 172 -7.88 9.38 2.41
CA ILE A 172 -8.68 8.46 3.22
C ILE A 172 -10.19 8.58 2.96
N PRO A 173 -10.79 9.78 2.84
CA PRO A 173 -12.23 9.92 2.59
C PRO A 173 -12.65 9.39 1.21
N GLN A 174 -11.72 9.26 0.26
CA GLN A 174 -11.98 8.71 -1.07
C GLN A 174 -11.89 7.18 -1.11
N ALA A 175 -11.18 6.56 -0.15
CA ALA A 175 -10.99 5.11 -0.05
C ALA A 175 -12.31 4.31 0.03
N ASN A 176 -13.40 4.93 0.49
CA ASN A 176 -14.73 4.30 0.49
C ASN A 176 -15.32 3.98 -0.89
N LYS A 177 -14.80 4.64 -1.93
CA LYS A 177 -15.19 4.41 -3.33
C LYS A 177 -14.16 3.57 -4.09
N LEU A 178 -13.04 3.25 -3.45
CA LEU A 178 -11.96 2.52 -4.08
C LEU A 178 -12.20 1.02 -3.98
N ASN A 179 -11.72 0.33 -5.00
CA ASN A 179 -11.75 -1.10 -5.06
C ASN A 179 -10.49 -1.63 -4.38
N TYR A 180 -10.57 -2.81 -3.78
CA TYR A 180 -9.45 -3.34 -3.02
C TYR A 180 -9.38 -4.85 -3.05
N TYR A 181 -8.18 -5.35 -2.80
CA TYR A 181 -7.89 -6.75 -2.54
C TYR A 181 -7.82 -7.01 -1.04
N ARG A 182 -8.19 -8.22 -0.63
CA ARG A 182 -8.16 -8.68 0.76
C ARG A 182 -7.43 -10.00 0.88
N TYR A 183 -6.48 -10.11 1.80
CA TYR A 183 -5.85 -11.39 2.15
C TYR A 183 -5.29 -11.38 3.58
N SER A 184 -5.07 -12.58 4.13
CA SER A 184 -4.38 -12.76 5.42
C SER A 184 -2.88 -12.94 5.20
N GLY A 185 -2.08 -12.14 5.90
CA GLY A 185 -0.64 -12.07 5.72
C GLY A 185 0.12 -11.82 7.00
N SER A 186 1.28 -11.18 6.86
CA SER A 186 2.19 -10.85 7.96
C SER A 186 2.61 -9.39 7.96
N LEU A 187 3.34 -8.99 9.00
CA LEU A 187 4.21 -7.82 8.92
C LEU A 187 5.27 -8.03 7.83
N THR A 188 5.72 -6.95 7.20
CA THR A 188 6.75 -6.94 6.14
C THR A 188 8.13 -6.53 6.66
N THR A 189 8.24 -6.27 7.96
CA THR A 189 9.46 -5.93 8.68
C THR A 189 9.88 -7.08 9.62
N PRO A 190 11.11 -7.06 10.17
CA PRO A 190 11.58 -8.09 11.10
C PRO A 190 10.59 -8.36 12.24
N GLY A 191 10.42 -9.64 12.58
CA GLY A 191 9.31 -10.11 13.42
C GLY A 191 8.27 -10.88 12.60
N CYS A 192 7.91 -10.38 11.40
CA CYS A 192 7.16 -11.12 10.38
C CYS A 192 5.89 -11.83 10.87
N ASP A 193 5.27 -11.31 11.93
CA ASP A 193 4.14 -11.94 12.61
C ASP A 193 2.94 -12.05 11.68
N GLN A 194 2.36 -13.24 11.59
CA GLN A 194 1.28 -13.57 10.65
C GLN A 194 -0.10 -13.18 11.21
N ALA A 195 -0.22 -11.93 11.65
CA ALA A 195 -1.35 -11.37 12.37
C ALA A 195 -2.12 -10.29 11.58
N VAL A 196 -1.78 -10.11 10.29
CA VAL A 196 -2.21 -8.97 9.49
C VAL A 196 -3.33 -9.35 8.53
N VAL A 197 -4.43 -8.62 8.59
CA VAL A 197 -5.47 -8.59 7.55
C VAL A 197 -5.16 -7.44 6.61
N TRP A 198 -4.64 -7.77 5.43
CA TRP A 198 -4.23 -6.79 4.42
C TRP A 198 -5.42 -6.33 3.59
N THR A 199 -5.46 -5.03 3.33
CA THR A 199 -6.31 -4.39 2.32
C THR A 199 -5.41 -3.62 1.38
N VAL A 200 -5.31 -4.05 0.12
CA VAL A 200 -4.48 -3.39 -0.91
C VAL A 200 -5.41 -2.71 -1.90
N PHE A 201 -5.39 -1.39 -1.96
CA PHE A 201 -6.26 -0.63 -2.86
C PHE A 201 -5.80 -0.76 -4.31
N GLN A 202 -6.75 -0.94 -5.23
CA GLN A 202 -6.47 -1.16 -6.65
C GLN A 202 -6.04 0.13 -7.36
N GLN A 203 -6.67 1.24 -7.00
CA GLN A 203 -6.35 2.55 -7.57
C GLN A 203 -5.08 3.10 -6.92
N SER A 204 -4.17 3.56 -7.76
CA SER A 204 -2.99 4.32 -7.36
C SER A 204 -3.36 5.74 -6.93
N LEU A 205 -2.52 6.32 -6.09
CA LEU A 205 -2.57 7.72 -5.72
C LEU A 205 -1.52 8.49 -6.50
N PRO A 206 -1.85 9.67 -7.03
CA PRO A 206 -0.86 10.46 -7.74
C PRO A 206 0.14 11.09 -6.77
N ILE A 207 1.43 11.10 -7.15
CA ILE A 207 2.49 11.85 -6.47
C ILE A 207 3.32 12.63 -7.49
N MET A 208 3.76 13.84 -7.12
CA MET A 208 4.66 14.61 -7.97
C MET A 208 6.08 14.04 -7.93
N ASP A 209 6.78 14.08 -9.07
CA ASP A 209 8.18 13.63 -9.20
C ASP A 209 9.11 14.26 -8.14
N LYS A 210 8.94 15.56 -7.87
CA LYS A 210 9.73 16.28 -6.86
C LYS A 210 9.45 15.81 -5.42
N GLN A 211 8.31 15.18 -5.17
CA GLN A 211 7.96 14.61 -3.86
C GLN A 211 8.51 13.20 -3.67
N LEU A 212 8.89 12.50 -4.75
CA LEU A 212 9.62 11.22 -4.66
C LEU A 212 11.06 11.41 -4.19
N LEU A 213 11.58 12.64 -4.25
CA LEU A 213 12.84 13.04 -3.65
C LEU A 213 12.69 13.16 -2.13
N PHE A 214 12.36 12.06 -1.45
CA PHE A 214 12.80 11.82 -0.07
C PHE A 214 14.33 11.53 -0.09
N GLY A 215 15.07 12.43 -0.74
CA GLY A 215 16.47 12.28 -1.10
C GLY A 215 17.31 13.18 -0.21
N THR A 216 18.12 12.57 0.63
CA THR A 216 19.11 13.27 1.46
C THR A 216 20.48 12.88 0.96
N GLU A 217 21.55 13.48 1.49
CA GLU A 217 22.93 13.29 0.99
C GLU A 217 23.37 11.80 0.87
N LYS A 218 22.62 10.87 1.47
CA LYS A 218 22.69 9.42 1.23
C LYS A 218 21.27 8.83 1.02
N PRO A 219 20.89 8.39 -0.19
CA PRO A 219 19.55 7.84 -0.44
C PRO A 219 19.37 6.48 0.24
N MET A 220 18.21 6.28 0.87
CA MET A 220 17.75 4.97 1.33
C MET A 220 17.14 4.24 0.14
N THR A 221 17.87 3.31 -0.44
CA THR A 221 17.45 2.53 -1.62
C THR A 221 17.13 1.09 -1.22
N GLY A 222 16.10 0.49 -1.82
CA GLY A 222 15.76 -0.93 -1.62
C GLY A 222 15.15 -1.27 -0.27
N ILE A 223 14.34 -0.37 0.30
CA ILE A 223 13.67 -0.52 1.61
C ILE A 223 12.31 -1.23 1.54
N PHE A 224 12.20 -2.22 0.66
CA PHE A 224 11.02 -3.06 0.52
C PHE A 224 11.41 -4.53 0.59
N ARG A 225 10.58 -5.33 1.25
CA ARG A 225 10.74 -6.78 1.33
C ARG A 225 10.39 -7.41 -0.02
N PRO A 226 11.14 -8.43 -0.48
CA PRO A 226 10.76 -9.21 -1.67
C PRO A 226 9.37 -9.83 -1.53
N VAL A 227 8.68 -10.06 -2.65
CA VAL A 227 7.40 -10.78 -2.65
C VAL A 227 7.56 -12.19 -2.11
N GLN A 228 6.56 -12.64 -1.36
CA GLN A 228 6.51 -13.93 -0.69
C GLN A 228 5.50 -14.84 -1.40
N ASN A 229 5.72 -16.15 -1.31
CA ASN A 229 4.84 -17.13 -1.93
C ASN A 229 3.43 -17.08 -1.34
N LEU A 230 2.43 -17.27 -2.19
CA LEU A 230 1.03 -17.27 -1.77
C LEU A 230 0.68 -18.51 -0.93
N ASN A 231 1.38 -19.63 -1.13
CA ASN A 231 1.26 -20.89 -0.36
C ASN A 231 -0.19 -21.37 -0.19
N GLY A 232 -0.96 -21.35 -1.29
CA GLY A 232 -2.35 -21.79 -1.31
C GLY A 232 -3.37 -20.80 -0.72
N ARG A 233 -2.94 -19.63 -0.21
CA ARG A 233 -3.86 -18.56 0.20
C ARG A 233 -4.66 -18.07 -1.00
N VAL A 234 -5.87 -17.62 -0.73
CA VAL A 234 -6.74 -16.96 -1.71
C VAL A 234 -6.70 -15.46 -1.47
N VAL A 235 -6.56 -14.69 -2.54
CA VAL A 235 -6.75 -13.23 -2.52
C VAL A 235 -8.18 -12.94 -2.96
N TYR A 236 -8.90 -12.15 -2.18
CA TYR A 236 -10.25 -11.72 -2.49
C TYR A 236 -10.26 -10.31 -3.08
N THR A 237 -11.31 -9.95 -3.82
CA THR A 237 -11.52 -8.60 -4.36
C THR A 237 -12.91 -8.09 -4.00
N SER A 238 -13.02 -6.78 -3.77
CA SER A 238 -14.31 -6.09 -3.55
C SER A 238 -15.14 -5.91 -4.82
N VAL A 239 -14.59 -6.24 -5.99
CA VAL A 239 -15.22 -6.01 -7.29
C VAL A 239 -15.74 -7.30 -7.88
N SER A 240 -16.99 -7.29 -8.36
CA SER A 240 -17.54 -8.43 -9.09
C SER A 240 -16.88 -8.56 -10.47
N ALA A 241 -16.69 -9.78 -10.96
CA ALA A 241 -16.17 -10.02 -12.31
C ALA A 241 -16.99 -9.33 -13.42
N HIS A 242 -18.29 -9.07 -13.16
CA HIS A 242 -19.18 -8.37 -14.08
C HIS A 242 -18.86 -6.88 -14.22
N SER A 243 -18.21 -6.26 -13.23
CA SER A 243 -17.80 -4.86 -13.28
C SER A 243 -16.45 -4.65 -13.97
N LEU A 244 -15.65 -5.71 -14.16
CA LEU A 244 -14.42 -5.70 -14.96
C LEU A 244 -14.69 -5.85 -16.46
N CYS A 245 -15.90 -6.29 -16.84
CA CYS A 245 -16.34 -6.52 -18.22
C CYS A 245 -17.24 -5.40 -18.78
N VAL A 246 -17.13 -4.16 -18.27
CA VAL A 246 -17.73 -3.03 -19.01
C VAL A 246 -16.90 -2.87 -20.28
N LEU A 247 -17.49 -3.35 -21.37
CA LEU A 247 -16.94 -3.40 -22.72
C LEU A 247 -16.22 -2.10 -23.09
N PRO A 248 -15.15 -2.15 -23.90
CA PRO A 248 -14.67 -0.93 -24.56
C PRO A 248 -15.89 -0.29 -25.22
N ASN A 249 -16.12 1.00 -24.92
CA ASN A 249 -17.16 1.79 -25.55
C ASN A 249 -17.29 1.39 -27.03
N LEU A 250 -18.50 1.26 -27.57
CA LEU A 250 -18.73 0.97 -29.00
C LEU A 250 -17.87 1.84 -29.95
N ILE A 251 -17.43 3.01 -29.48
CA ILE A 251 -16.48 3.92 -30.13
C ILE A 251 -15.10 3.26 -30.40
N THR A 252 -14.53 2.48 -29.48
CA THR A 252 -13.23 1.80 -29.67
C THR A 252 -13.32 0.59 -30.60
N LEU A 253 -14.49 -0.07 -30.68
CA LEU A 253 -14.71 -1.15 -31.64
C LEU A 253 -14.80 -0.61 -33.08
N PHE A 254 -15.39 0.57 -33.28
CA PHE A 254 -15.43 1.25 -34.58
C PHE A 254 -14.04 1.65 -35.09
N LEU A 255 -13.15 2.14 -34.21
CA LEU A 255 -11.78 2.51 -34.62
C LEU A 255 -10.93 1.31 -35.06
N CYS A 256 -11.13 0.12 -34.48
CA CYS A 256 -10.43 -1.09 -34.94
C CYS A 256 -10.92 -1.58 -36.30
N LEU A 257 -12.22 -1.43 -36.60
CA LEU A 257 -12.79 -1.78 -37.91
C LEU A 257 -12.28 -0.87 -39.04
N PHE A 258 -12.03 0.42 -38.78
CA PHE A 258 -11.44 1.30 -39.79
C PHE A 258 -9.97 1.00 -40.09
N CYS A 259 -9.20 0.53 -39.10
CA CYS A 259 -7.81 0.11 -39.35
C CYS A 259 -7.73 -1.18 -40.19
N VAL A 260 -8.70 -2.09 -40.07
CA VAL A 260 -8.71 -3.35 -40.84
C VAL A 260 -9.25 -3.16 -42.27
N PHE A 261 -10.19 -2.24 -42.48
CA PHE A 261 -10.76 -1.98 -43.82
C PHE A 261 -10.10 -0.81 -44.59
N GLY A 262 -9.25 0.00 -43.93
CA GLY A 262 -8.54 1.12 -44.55
C GLY A 262 -7.34 0.74 -45.42
N GLN A 263 -6.92 -0.54 -45.42
CA GLN A 263 -5.68 -0.98 -46.07
C GLN A 263 -5.89 -1.71 -47.43
N GLN A 264 -7.11 -1.68 -47.99
CA GLN A 264 -7.40 -2.33 -49.29
C GLN A 264 -7.78 -1.38 -50.45
N ARG A 265 -7.54 -0.07 -50.36
CA ARG A 265 -7.66 0.81 -51.53
C ARG A 265 -6.35 1.54 -51.80
N GLY A 266 -5.46 0.87 -52.52
CA GLY A 266 -4.19 1.43 -52.95
C GLY A 266 -3.38 0.50 -53.83
N PHE A 267 -4.01 -0.19 -54.81
CA PHE A 267 -3.32 -0.77 -55.96
C PHE A 267 -4.31 -0.85 -57.13
N HIS A 268 -4.31 0.20 -57.95
CA HIS A 268 -4.40 0.14 -59.41
C HIS A 268 -4.03 1.50 -59.99
#